data_AF-A0A8T5KZ51-F1
#
_entry.id   AF-A0A8T5KZ51-F1
#
_cell.length_a   1.000
_cell.length_b   1.000
_cell.length_c   1.000
_cell.angle_alpha   90.00
_cell.angle_beta   90.00
_cell.angle_gamma   90.00
#
_symmetry.space_group_name_H-M   'P 1'
#
loop_
_entity.id
_entity.type
_entity.pdbx_description
1 polymer ?
#
loop_
_entity_poly.entity_id
_entity_poly.type
_entity_poly.pdbx_seq_one_letter_code
_entity_poly.pdbx_strand_id
1 'polypeptide(L)' 'YLPREFVTPIRTIICNNKTYIIDFSEPKTTIIIEKETIASSYREHFNMLWKLAKKEKAE' A
#
# COMPACT_ATOMS: atom_id res chain seq x y z
N TYR A 1 -5.21 -1.66 -15.56
CA TYR A 1 -5.36 -0.27 -15.07
C TYR A 1 -6.42 -0.31 -13.97
N LEU A 2 -6.22 0.40 -12.84
CA LEU A 2 -7.20 0.40 -11.75
C LEU A 2 -8.41 1.28 -12.16
N PRO A 3 -9.66 0.82 -12.05
CA PRO A 3 -10.83 1.67 -12.32
C PRO A 3 -10.80 2.94 -11.47
N ARG A 4 -11.34 4.05 -12.01
CA ARG A 4 -11.24 5.37 -11.38
C ARG A 4 -11.87 5.41 -10.00
N GLU A 5 -12.94 4.64 -9.78
CA GLU A 5 -13.62 4.55 -8.49
C GLU A 5 -12.74 4.00 -7.36
N PHE A 6 -11.65 3.28 -7.69
CA PHE A 6 -10.70 2.74 -6.71
C PHE A 6 -9.45 3.61 -6.55
N VAL A 7 -9.33 4.72 -7.30
CA VAL A 7 -8.22 5.66 -7.16
C VAL A 7 -8.47 6.55 -5.94
N THR A 8 -8.00 6.11 -4.78
CA THR A 8 -7.98 6.91 -3.55
C THR A 8 -6.89 7.99 -3.59
N PRO A 9 -7.04 9.16 -2.93
CA PRO A 9 -5.94 10.10 -2.71
C PRO A 9 -4.92 9.60 -1.68
N ILE A 10 -5.22 8.52 -0.97
CA ILE A 10 -4.34 7.95 0.05
C ILE A 10 -3.36 6.96 -0.60
N ARG A 11 -2.10 7.01 -0.19
CA ARG A 11 -1.05 6.09 -0.60
C ARG A 11 -0.41 5.46 0.63
N THR A 12 -0.27 4.14 0.60
CA THR A 12 0.57 3.41 1.55
C THR A 12 1.88 3.07 0.86
N ILE A 13 3.00 3.56 1.39
CA ILE A 13 4.35 3.28 0.91
C ILE A 13 5.12 2.55 2.00
N ILE A 14 5.82 1.48 1.63
CA ILE A 14 6.59 0.65 2.56
C ILE A 14 8.05 0.69 2.14
N CYS A 15 8.92 1.23 2.99
CA CYS A 15 10.35 1.36 2.73
C CYS A 15 11.13 0.88 3.96
N ASN A 16 11.94 -0.18 3.82
CA ASN A 16 12.67 -0.81 4.94
C ASN A 16 11.73 -1.11 6.13
N ASN A 17 12.02 -0.56 7.31
CA ASN A 17 11.25 -0.69 8.54
C ASN A 17 10.16 0.39 8.70
N LYS A 18 9.88 1.18 7.66
CA LYS A 18 8.93 2.31 7.70
C LYS A 18 7.71 2.05 6.82
N THR A 19 6.55 2.43 7.35
CA THR A 19 5.30 2.56 6.61
C THR A 19 4.87 4.02 6.60
N TYR A 20 4.62 4.55 5.41
CA TYR A 20 4.10 5.90 5.19
C TYR A 20 2.67 5.78 4.71
N ILE A 21 1.75 6.44 5.41
CA ILE A 21 0.38 6.65 4.95
C ILE A 21 0.28 8.12 4.59
N ILE A 22 0.19 8.41 3.30
CA ILE A 22 0.19 9.76 2.76
C ILE A 22 -1.22 10.05 2.23
N ASP A 23 -1.87 11.03 2.82
CA ASP A 23 -3.08 11.62 2.28
C ASP A 23 -2.71 12.86 1.46
N PHE A 24 -2.92 12.78 0.15
CA PHE A 24 -2.69 13.88 -0.78
C PHE A 24 -3.87 14.86 -0.88
N SER A 25 -4.98 14.62 -0.17
CA SER A 25 -6.04 15.61 -0.03
C SER A 25 -5.60 16.77 0.87
N GLU A 26 -6.28 17.92 0.78
CA GLU A 26 -5.95 19.08 1.61
C GLU A 26 -6.75 19.04 2.92
N PRO A 27 -6.10 19.24 4.08
CA PRO A 27 -4.68 19.49 4.26
C PRO A 27 -3.82 18.23 4.08
N LYS A 28 -2.73 18.35 3.30
CA LYS A 28 -1.79 17.24 3.08
C LYS A 28 -1.30 16.68 4.41
N THR A 29 -1.49 15.38 4.62
CA THR A 29 -1.17 14.70 5.88
C THR A 29 -0.31 13.47 5.62
N THR A 30 0.73 13.27 6.42
CA THR A 30 1.56 12.06 6.36
C THR A 30 1.73 11.46 7.74
N ILE A 31 1.40 10.18 7.87
CA ILE A 31 1.65 9.37 9.06
C ILE A 31 2.84 8.46 8.76
N ILE A 32 3.89 8.55 9.58
CA ILE A 32 5.09 7.71 9.46
C ILE A 32 5.14 6.78 10.66
N ILE A 33 5.19 5.48 10.38
CA ILE A 33 5.32 4.44 11.39
C ILE A 33 6.65 3.73 11.16
N GLU A 34 7.61 3.92 12.08
CA GLU A 34 8.92 3.26 12.06
C GLU A 34 8.89 2.04 12.99
N LYS A 35 8.48 0.89 12.43
CA LYS A 35 8.40 -0.38 13.14
C LYS A 35 8.45 -1.55 12.16
N GLU A 36 9.48 -2.38 12.26
CA GLU A 36 9.71 -3.50 11.33
C GLU A 36 8.50 -4.45 11.26
N THR A 37 7.89 -4.77 12.40
CA THR A 37 6.72 -5.68 12.42
C THR A 37 5.53 -5.13 11.66
N ILE A 38 5.36 -3.80 11.60
CA ILE A 38 4.28 -3.16 10.84
C ILE A 38 4.63 -3.12 9.36
N ALA A 39 5.86 -2.69 9.02
CA ALA A 39 6.31 -2.64 7.63
C ALA A 39 6.29 -4.02 6.96
N SER A 40 6.75 -5.06 7.66
CA SER A 40 6.70 -6.46 7.20
C SER A 40 5.26 -6.93 6.98
N SER A 41 4.36 -6.69 7.93
CA SER A 41 2.94 -7.06 7.80
C SER A 41 2.28 -6.45 6.56
N TYR A 42 2.49 -5.15 6.29
CA TYR A 42 1.98 -4.50 5.08
C TYR A 42 2.62 -5.07 3.79
N ARG A 43 3.92 -5.38 3.83
CA ARG A 43 4.67 -5.95 2.69
C ARG A 43 4.15 -7.34 2.34
N GLU A 44 3.93 -8.18 3.34
CA GLU A 44 3.39 -9.53 3.17
C GLU A 44 1.96 -9.48 2.61
N HIS A 45 1.12 -8.60 3.14
CA HIS A 45 -0.23 -8.40 2.63
C HIS A 45 -0.23 -7.98 1.15
N PHE A 46 0.60 -6.99 0.77
CA PHE A 46 0.75 -6.59 -0.63
C PHE A 46 1.22 -7.76 -1.52
N ASN A 47 2.25 -8.50 -1.08
CA ASN A 47 2.78 -9.64 -1.83
C ASN A 47 1.74 -10.74 -2.04
N MET A 48 0.90 -11.01 -1.05
CA MET A 48 -0.22 -11.96 -1.16
C MET A 48 -1.22 -11.50 -2.23
N LEU A 49 -1.70 -10.25 -2.16
CA LEU A 49 -2.62 -9.68 -3.16
C LEU A 49 -2.02 -9.71 -4.56
N TRP A 50 -0.73 -9.39 -4.68
CA TRP A 50 -0.02 -9.40 -5.97
C TRP A 50 0.09 -10.80 -6.58
N LYS A 51 0.29 -11.84 -5.75
CA LYS A 51 0.27 -13.23 -6.20
C LYS A 51 -1.11 -13.64 -6.72
N LEU A 52 -2.18 -13.26 -6.02
CA LEU A 52 -3.56 -13.54 -6.44
C LEU A 52 -3.87 -12.89 -7.80
N ALA A 53 -3.54 -11.61 -7.96
CA ALA A 53 -3.75 -10.87 -9.21
C ALA A 53 -2.95 -11.45 -10.40
N LYS A 54 -1.78 -12.06 -10.15
CA LYS A 54 -1.02 -12.77 -11.19
C LYS A 54 -1.67 -14.08 -11.59
N LYS A 55 -2.24 -14.81 -10.63
CA LYS A 55 -2.92 -16.08 -10.89
C LYS A 55 -4.15 -15.87 -11.78
N GLU A 56 -4.95 -14.84 -11.48
CA GLU A 56 -6.14 -14.49 -12.27
C GLU A 56 -5.82 -14.13 -13.73
N LYS A 57 -4.61 -13.62 -14.03
CA LYS A 57 -4.19 -13.31 -15.40
C LYS A 57 -3.67 -14.51 -16.20
N ALA A 58 -3.52 -15.67 -15.58
CA ALA A 58 -2.99 -16.89 -16.23
C ALA A 58 -4.09 -17.86 -16.66
N GLU A 59 -5.35 -17.61 -16.26
CA GLU A 59 -6.57 -18.30 -16.69
C GLU A 59 -7.32 -17.44 -17.72
#